data_AF-A0A6J1W1V2-F1
#
_entry.id   AF-A0A6J1W1V2-F1
#
_cell.length_a   1.000
_cell.length_b   1.000
_cell.length_c   1.000
_cell.angle_alpha   90.00
_cell.angle_beta   90.00
_cell.angle_gamma   90.00
#
_symmetry.space_group_name_H-M   'P 1'
#
loop_
_entity.id
_entity.type
_entity.pdbx_description
1 polymer ?
#
loop_
_entity_poly.entity_id
_entity_poly.type
_entity_poly.pdbx_seq_one_letter_code
_entity_poly.pdbx_strand_id
1 'polypeptide(L)'
;MYGCELRKDGSKAGFWQDGYEGKTFITFDKETRTWVAPVPQAQITQRKWDALPAQNQYFKSYLEKECIDWLQKYLSYGKETLLRTEPPRVTVRSKTELEDGMETHICRLDAFYPREIDASWTRDGEVWKEETFSGFLAPNADGTFHYWLSIRIDPKERGRYRCHVEHDGLLEPLDLALEEPTNSKSNLGLIIGCVVAALVL
;
A
#
# COMPACT_ATOMS: atom_id res chain seq x y z
N MET A 1 -17.50 -10.77 -0.41
CA MET A 1 -16.03 -10.88 -0.28
C MET A 1 -15.71 -12.22 0.37
N TYR A 2 -15.06 -13.11 -0.36
CA TYR A 2 -14.65 -14.43 0.12
C TYR A 2 -13.22 -14.70 -0.34
N GLY A 3 -12.51 -15.55 0.39
CA GLY A 3 -11.11 -15.83 0.10
C GLY A 3 -10.47 -16.66 1.21
N CYS A 4 -9.20 -16.95 1.02
CA CYS A 4 -8.39 -17.73 1.94
C CYS A 4 -6.98 -17.18 2.02
N GLU A 5 -6.31 -17.48 3.12
CA GLU A 5 -4.93 -17.09 3.40
C GLU A 5 -4.12 -18.33 3.76
N LEU A 6 -2.90 -18.39 3.24
CA LEU A 6 -1.89 -19.36 3.64
C LEU A 6 -0.74 -18.62 4.34
N ARG A 7 -0.53 -18.90 5.62
CA ARG A 7 0.50 -18.22 6.43
C ARG A 7 1.82 -19.00 6.42
N LYS A 8 2.89 -18.33 6.85
CA LYS A 8 4.25 -18.91 6.90
C LYS A 8 4.35 -20.17 7.77
N ASP A 9 3.55 -20.26 8.83
CA ASP A 9 3.47 -21.42 9.72
C ASP A 9 2.64 -22.59 9.13
N GLY A 10 2.14 -22.44 7.90
CA GLY A 10 1.26 -23.40 7.24
C GLY A 10 -0.20 -23.31 7.68
N SER A 11 -0.55 -22.40 8.60
CA SER A 11 -1.95 -22.19 8.99
C SER A 11 -2.76 -21.64 7.82
N LYS A 12 -3.99 -22.16 7.69
CA LYS A 12 -4.94 -21.82 6.63
C LYS A 12 -6.11 -21.06 7.26
N ALA A 13 -6.38 -19.86 6.77
CA ALA A 13 -7.59 -19.13 7.12
C ALA A 13 -8.50 -18.99 5.90
N GLY A 14 -9.78 -18.75 6.15
CA GLY A 14 -10.75 -18.51 5.10
C GLY A 14 -11.91 -17.70 5.65
N PHE A 15 -12.47 -16.85 4.82
CA PHE A 15 -13.57 -15.97 5.19
C PHE A 15 -14.60 -15.92 4.05
N TRP A 16 -15.84 -15.64 4.43
CA TRP A 16 -16.92 -15.34 3.50
C TRP A 16 -17.84 -14.31 4.14
N GLN A 17 -18.04 -13.18 3.47
CA GLN A 17 -18.80 -12.06 3.98
C GLN A 17 -19.52 -11.37 2.83
N ASP A 18 -20.80 -11.08 2.99
CA ASP A 18 -21.54 -10.24 2.05
C ASP A 18 -21.89 -8.89 2.70
N GLY A 19 -21.80 -7.83 1.90
CA GLY A 19 -22.13 -6.48 2.29
C GLY A 19 -23.37 -5.96 1.57
N TYR A 20 -24.15 -5.14 2.26
CA TYR A 20 -25.31 -4.44 1.72
C TYR A 20 -25.23 -2.96 2.13
N GLU A 21 -25.38 -2.05 1.18
CA GLU A 21 -25.21 -0.59 1.40
C GLU A 21 -23.87 -0.22 2.07
N GLY A 22 -22.80 -0.91 1.68
CA GLY A 22 -21.45 -0.68 2.23
C GLY A 22 -21.25 -1.16 3.67
N LYS A 23 -22.24 -1.82 4.29
CA LYS A 23 -22.15 -2.40 5.63
C LYS A 23 -22.12 -3.92 5.58
N THR A 24 -21.46 -4.55 6.55
CA THR A 24 -21.53 -6.01 6.72
C THR A 24 -22.97 -6.45 6.90
N PHE A 25 -23.44 -7.33 6.02
CA PHE A 25 -24.80 -7.84 6.05
C PHE A 25 -24.86 -9.24 6.67
N ILE A 26 -24.00 -10.16 6.22
CA ILE A 26 -23.93 -11.53 6.72
C ILE A 26 -22.52 -12.10 6.54
N THR A 27 -22.06 -12.94 7.46
CA THR A 27 -20.77 -13.63 7.40
C THR A 27 -20.92 -15.13 7.62
N PHE A 28 -20.02 -15.94 7.09
CA PHE A 28 -20.00 -17.38 7.34
C PHE A 28 -18.99 -17.71 8.44
N ASP A 29 -19.46 -18.34 9.52
CA ASP A 29 -18.59 -18.95 10.52
C ASP A 29 -18.25 -20.38 10.07
N LYS A 30 -17.01 -20.54 9.61
CA LYS A 30 -16.47 -21.80 9.09
C LYS A 30 -16.31 -22.88 10.17
N GLU A 31 -16.15 -22.51 11.43
CA GLU A 31 -15.94 -23.47 12.52
C GLU A 31 -17.27 -24.08 12.96
N THR A 32 -18.31 -23.25 13.10
CA THR A 32 -19.66 -23.73 13.42
C THR A 32 -20.44 -24.18 12.19
N ARG A 33 -20.00 -23.81 10.98
CA ARG A 33 -20.67 -24.04 9.68
C ARG A 33 -22.06 -23.39 9.63
N THR A 34 -22.16 -22.19 10.19
CA THR A 34 -23.40 -21.41 10.21
C THR A 34 -23.14 -20.00 9.71
N TRP A 35 -24.21 -19.31 9.38
CA TRP A 35 -24.17 -17.91 9.00
C TRP A 35 -24.42 -17.02 10.23
N VAL A 36 -23.72 -15.90 10.30
CA VAL A 36 -23.85 -14.88 11.33
C VAL A 36 -24.48 -13.65 10.71
N ALA A 37 -25.66 -13.28 11.24
CA ALA A 37 -26.40 -12.10 10.83
C ALA A 37 -26.16 -10.93 11.81
N PRO A 38 -25.20 -10.03 11.56
CA PRO A 38 -24.94 -8.87 12.42
C PRO A 38 -26.10 -7.86 12.45
N VAL A 39 -27.02 -7.92 11.46
CA VAL A 39 -28.18 -7.03 11.38
C VAL A 39 -29.50 -7.83 11.27
N PRO A 40 -30.61 -7.33 11.83
CA PRO A 40 -31.90 -8.05 11.79
C PRO A 40 -32.38 -8.41 10.38
N GLN A 41 -32.10 -7.55 9.40
CA GLN A 41 -32.47 -7.73 8.00
C GLN A 41 -31.85 -8.99 7.39
N ALA A 42 -30.70 -9.44 7.89
CA ALA A 42 -30.01 -10.63 7.41
C ALA A 42 -30.52 -11.94 8.02
N GLN A 43 -31.33 -11.89 9.09
CA GLN A 43 -31.79 -13.09 9.80
C GLN A 43 -32.64 -14.02 8.94
N ILE A 44 -33.43 -13.48 8.00
CA ILE A 44 -34.22 -14.29 7.08
C ILE A 44 -33.29 -15.09 6.15
N THR A 45 -32.25 -14.45 5.62
CA THR A 45 -31.24 -15.10 4.77
C THR A 45 -30.44 -16.13 5.57
N GLN A 46 -29.99 -15.77 6.76
CA GLN A 46 -29.30 -16.67 7.69
C GLN A 46 -30.08 -17.97 7.92
N ARG A 47 -31.35 -17.87 8.35
CA ARG A 47 -32.19 -19.06 8.59
C ARG A 47 -32.37 -19.93 7.36
N LYS A 48 -32.52 -19.32 6.17
CA LYS A 48 -32.64 -20.04 4.90
C LYS A 48 -31.36 -20.78 4.55
N TRP A 49 -30.20 -20.16 4.72
CA TRP A 49 -28.91 -20.75 4.38
C TRP A 49 -28.46 -21.78 5.42
N ASP A 50 -28.69 -21.54 6.71
CA ASP A 50 -28.43 -22.50 7.80
C ASP A 50 -29.30 -23.76 7.72
N ALA A 51 -30.47 -23.69 7.06
CA ALA A 51 -31.28 -24.86 6.77
C ALA A 51 -30.69 -25.78 5.69
N LEU A 52 -29.54 -25.43 5.09
CA LEU A 52 -28.87 -26.18 4.02
C LEU A 52 -27.49 -26.69 4.48
N PRO A 53 -27.43 -27.71 5.36
CA PRO A 53 -26.16 -28.16 5.96
C PRO A 53 -25.14 -28.69 4.94
N ALA A 54 -25.60 -29.31 3.85
CA ALA A 54 -24.72 -29.77 2.77
C ALA A 54 -24.02 -28.59 2.08
N GLN A 55 -24.72 -27.47 1.90
CA GLN A 55 -24.15 -26.27 1.28
C GLN A 55 -23.17 -25.57 2.22
N ASN A 56 -23.47 -25.49 3.52
CA ASN A 56 -22.53 -24.96 4.51
C ASN A 56 -21.27 -25.83 4.63
N GLN A 57 -21.41 -27.16 4.51
CA GLN A 57 -20.25 -28.07 4.44
C GLN A 57 -19.41 -27.82 3.17
N TYR A 58 -20.05 -27.54 2.04
CA TYR A 58 -19.36 -27.16 0.81
C TYR A 58 -18.58 -25.84 0.99
N PHE A 59 -19.17 -24.80 1.58
CA PHE A 59 -18.46 -23.54 1.83
C PHE A 59 -17.23 -23.72 2.72
N LYS A 60 -17.32 -24.54 3.77
CA LYS A 60 -16.14 -24.90 4.57
C LYS A 60 -15.08 -25.59 3.71
N SER A 61 -15.46 -26.60 2.92
CA SER A 61 -14.54 -27.34 2.06
C SER A 61 -13.85 -26.42 1.03
N TYR A 62 -14.61 -25.51 0.42
CA TYR A 62 -14.08 -24.53 -0.52
C TYR A 62 -13.01 -23.65 0.14
N LEU A 63 -13.29 -23.09 1.32
CA LEU A 63 -12.38 -22.20 2.03
C LEU A 63 -11.11 -22.90 2.55
N GLU A 64 -11.19 -24.19 2.91
CA GLU A 64 -10.05 -24.94 3.48
C GLU A 64 -9.20 -25.69 2.46
N LYS A 65 -9.79 -26.04 1.31
CA LYS A 65 -9.16 -26.85 0.28
C LYS A 65 -9.09 -26.11 -1.04
N GLU A 66 -10.21 -25.98 -1.75
CA GLU A 66 -10.21 -25.51 -3.13
C GLU A 66 -9.57 -24.13 -3.28
N CYS A 67 -9.94 -23.18 -2.42
CA CYS A 67 -9.35 -21.85 -2.41
C CYS A 67 -7.83 -21.91 -2.16
N ILE A 68 -7.39 -22.74 -1.21
CA ILE A 68 -5.96 -22.88 -0.86
C ILE A 68 -5.18 -23.53 -2.00
N ASP A 69 -5.74 -24.55 -2.64
CA ASP A 69 -5.11 -25.23 -3.78
C ASP A 69 -4.95 -24.25 -4.96
N TRP A 70 -5.96 -23.42 -5.23
CA TRP A 70 -5.87 -22.35 -6.21
C TRP A 70 -4.85 -21.28 -5.81
N LEU A 71 -4.83 -20.87 -4.54
CA LEU A 71 -3.85 -19.90 -4.03
C LEU A 71 -2.43 -20.42 -4.24
N GLN A 72 -2.13 -21.67 -3.88
CA GLN A 72 -0.82 -22.28 -4.10
C GLN A 72 -0.43 -22.32 -5.59
N LYS A 73 -1.38 -22.64 -6.47
CA LYS A 73 -1.19 -22.62 -7.92
C LYS A 73 -0.85 -21.21 -8.42
N TYR A 74 -1.58 -20.19 -8.00
CA TYR A 74 -1.28 -18.80 -8.37
C TYR A 74 0.04 -18.30 -7.81
N LEU A 75 0.39 -18.68 -6.58
CA LEU A 75 1.70 -18.38 -6.00
C LEU A 75 2.84 -19.03 -6.82
N SER A 76 2.62 -20.24 -7.35
CA SER A 76 3.60 -20.91 -8.22
C SER A 76 3.76 -20.21 -9.56
N TYR A 77 2.66 -19.76 -10.18
CA TYR A 77 2.67 -19.12 -11.50
C TYR A 77 3.13 -17.66 -11.45
N GLY A 78 2.74 -16.95 -10.41
CA GLY A 78 3.01 -15.53 -10.22
C GLY A 78 4.26 -15.24 -9.38
N LYS A 79 5.08 -16.25 -9.06
CA LYS A 79 6.21 -16.12 -8.14
C LYS A 79 7.12 -14.93 -8.47
N GLU A 80 7.52 -14.80 -9.72
CA GLU A 80 8.38 -13.70 -10.17
C GLU A 80 7.69 -12.34 -10.00
N THR A 81 6.42 -12.24 -10.41
CA THR A 81 5.62 -11.02 -10.28
C THR A 81 5.36 -10.62 -8.83
N LEU A 82 5.10 -11.58 -7.94
CA LEU A 82 4.77 -11.33 -6.53
C LEU A 82 6.01 -11.05 -5.67
N LEU A 83 7.17 -11.60 -6.05
CA LEU A 83 8.44 -11.37 -5.36
C LEU A 83 9.27 -10.24 -5.96
N ARG A 84 8.78 -9.60 -7.04
CA ARG A 84 9.47 -8.45 -7.62
C ARG A 84 9.49 -7.32 -6.59
N THR A 85 10.53 -6.51 -6.67
CA THR A 85 10.64 -5.27 -5.91
C THR A 85 10.96 -4.15 -6.88
N GLU A 86 10.18 -3.09 -6.84
CA GLU A 86 10.37 -1.88 -7.63
C GLU A 86 10.57 -0.73 -6.64
N PRO A 87 11.78 -0.15 -6.53
CA PRO A 87 12.03 0.95 -5.63
C PRO A 87 11.25 2.20 -6.04
N PRO A 88 10.81 3.03 -5.09
CA PRO A 88 10.12 4.28 -5.41
C PRO A 88 11.03 5.23 -6.17
N ARG A 89 10.51 5.77 -7.27
CA ARG A 89 11.05 6.99 -7.87
C ARG A 89 10.60 8.16 -7.02
N VAL A 90 11.52 8.70 -6.22
CA VAL A 90 11.22 9.83 -5.33
C VAL A 90 11.56 11.16 -5.98
N THR A 91 10.65 12.12 -5.90
CA THR A 91 10.89 13.49 -6.37
C THR A 91 10.38 14.50 -5.34
N VAL A 92 11.17 15.54 -5.08
CA VAL A 92 10.77 16.67 -4.22
C VAL A 92 10.51 17.88 -5.09
N ARG A 93 9.35 18.52 -4.92
CA ARG A 93 8.99 19.77 -5.59
C ARG A 93 8.67 20.82 -4.55
N SER A 94 9.20 22.03 -4.76
CA SER A 94 9.02 23.17 -3.86
C SER A 94 8.21 24.25 -4.57
N LYS A 95 7.28 24.89 -3.86
CA LYS A 95 6.51 26.04 -4.34
C LYS A 95 6.48 27.11 -3.26
N THR A 96 6.94 28.31 -3.59
CA THR A 96 6.81 29.48 -2.73
C THR A 96 5.40 30.06 -2.86
N GLU A 97 4.73 30.27 -1.74
CA GLU A 97 3.43 30.92 -1.67
C GLU A 97 3.60 32.44 -1.63
N LEU A 98 2.96 33.14 -2.56
CA LEU A 98 3.15 34.58 -2.76
C LEU A 98 2.53 35.45 -1.64
N GLU A 99 1.59 34.88 -0.88
CA GLU A 99 0.80 35.61 0.11
C GLU A 99 1.59 35.89 1.40
N ASP A 100 2.36 34.90 1.88
CA ASP A 100 3.12 35.00 3.13
C ASP A 100 4.59 34.57 3.03
N GLY A 101 5.06 34.22 1.83
CA GLY A 101 6.45 33.83 1.59
C GLY A 101 6.82 32.44 2.12
N MET A 102 5.86 31.67 2.62
CA MET A 102 6.06 30.29 3.07
C MET A 102 6.32 29.36 1.87
N GLU A 103 7.01 28.25 2.09
CA GLU A 103 7.26 27.24 1.06
C GLU A 103 6.46 25.97 1.32
N THR A 104 5.72 25.52 0.31
CA THR A 104 5.09 24.18 0.28
C THR A 104 6.01 23.23 -0.46
N HIS A 105 6.43 22.16 0.21
CA HIS A 105 7.22 21.09 -0.38
C HIS A 105 6.37 19.83 -0.53
N ILE A 106 6.50 19.15 -1.67
CA ILE A 106 5.80 17.91 -1.97
C ILE A 106 6.83 16.84 -2.31
N CYS A 107 6.88 15.78 -1.49
CA CYS A 107 7.65 14.58 -1.76
C CYS A 107 6.73 13.54 -2.41
N ARG A 108 6.96 13.24 -3.68
CA ARG A 108 6.23 12.22 -4.44
C ARG A 108 7.04 10.94 -4.52
N LEU A 109 6.36 9.82 -4.33
CA LEU A 109 6.89 8.47 -4.43
C LEU A 109 6.09 7.77 -5.53
N ASP A 110 6.71 7.54 -6.68
CA ASP A 110 6.05 6.99 -7.87
C ASP A 110 6.61 5.60 -8.22
N ALA A 111 5.79 4.75 -8.81
CA ALA A 111 6.16 3.48 -9.44
C ALA A 111 6.86 2.45 -8.52
N PHE A 112 6.40 2.30 -7.28
CA PHE A 112 6.96 1.31 -6.35
C PHE A 112 6.11 0.06 -6.16
N TYR A 113 6.76 -1.04 -5.80
CA TYR A 113 6.13 -2.31 -5.41
C TYR A 113 7.09 -3.09 -4.47
N PRO A 114 6.66 -3.68 -3.34
CA PRO A 114 5.28 -3.92 -2.90
C PRO A 114 4.56 -2.66 -2.40
N ARG A 115 3.29 -2.83 -2.01
CA ARG A 115 2.39 -1.74 -1.60
C ARG A 115 2.86 -1.04 -0.33
N GLU A 116 3.39 -1.83 0.60
CA GLU A 116 3.86 -1.41 1.90
C GLU A 116 5.03 -0.43 1.73
N ILE A 117 4.91 0.75 2.34
CA ILE A 117 5.91 1.82 2.28
C ILE A 117 5.83 2.66 3.55
N ASP A 118 6.98 3.04 4.08
CA ASP A 118 7.10 3.92 5.24
C ASP A 118 7.74 5.23 4.78
N ALA A 119 6.91 6.26 4.60
CA ALA A 119 7.35 7.58 4.16
C ALA A 119 6.91 8.66 5.16
N SER A 120 7.83 9.55 5.52
CA SER A 120 7.54 10.65 6.44
C SER A 120 8.40 11.89 6.16
N TRP A 121 7.96 13.06 6.62
CA TRP A 121 8.87 14.18 6.80
C TRP A 121 9.62 13.98 8.12
N THR A 122 10.92 14.27 8.13
CA THR A 122 11.71 14.35 9.36
C THR A 122 12.16 15.79 9.58
N ARG A 123 12.30 16.19 10.84
CA ARG A 123 12.88 17.45 11.27
C ARG A 123 13.99 17.17 12.28
N ASP A 124 15.21 17.58 11.96
CA ASP A 124 16.40 17.34 12.79
C ASP A 124 16.60 15.84 13.17
N GLY A 125 16.18 14.94 12.28
CA GLY A 125 16.26 13.47 12.48
C GLY A 125 15.05 12.82 13.15
N GLU A 126 14.06 13.59 13.60
CA GLU A 126 12.83 13.06 14.21
C GLU A 126 11.65 13.11 13.25
N VAL A 127 10.77 12.10 13.30
CA VAL A 127 9.56 12.07 12.46
C VAL A 127 8.65 13.25 12.79
N TRP A 128 8.39 14.08 11.78
CA TRP A 128 7.56 15.26 11.88
C TRP A 128 6.16 14.99 11.31
N LYS A 129 5.14 15.09 12.16
CA LYS A 129 3.74 14.83 11.79
C LYS A 129 2.90 16.10 11.72
N GLU A 130 3.31 17.17 12.39
CA GLU A 130 2.57 18.43 12.41
C GLU A 130 2.57 19.08 11.02
N GLU A 131 1.40 19.56 10.59
CA GLU A 131 1.21 20.23 9.29
C GLU A 131 1.68 19.42 8.07
N THR A 132 1.80 18.10 8.24
CA THR A 132 2.05 17.16 7.15
C THR A 132 0.73 16.69 6.57
N PHE A 133 0.58 16.87 5.27
CA PHE A 133 -0.53 16.33 4.49
C PHE A 133 -0.03 15.18 3.63
N SER A 134 -0.91 14.24 3.30
CA SER A 134 -0.57 13.13 2.43
C SER A 134 -1.74 12.76 1.52
N GLY A 135 -1.40 12.19 0.36
CA GLY A 135 -2.38 11.60 -0.54
C GLY A 135 -2.86 10.23 -0.08
N PHE A 136 -3.86 9.68 -0.76
CA PHE A 136 -4.12 8.24 -0.63
C PHE A 136 -3.04 7.46 -1.37
N LEU A 137 -2.59 6.36 -0.76
CA LEU A 137 -1.79 5.35 -1.44
C LEU A 137 -2.64 4.73 -2.57
N ALA A 138 -2.26 4.98 -3.82
CA ALA A 138 -3.05 4.66 -4.99
C ALA A 138 -2.33 3.64 -5.90
N PRO A 139 -3.06 2.68 -6.50
CA PRO A 139 -2.48 1.75 -7.47
C PRO A 139 -2.37 2.39 -8.86
N ASN A 140 -1.31 2.03 -9.58
CA ASN A 140 -1.11 2.32 -10.99
C ASN A 140 -1.59 1.14 -11.86
N ALA A 141 -1.79 1.39 -13.16
CA ALA A 141 -2.29 0.38 -14.10
C ALA A 141 -1.32 -0.79 -14.34
N ASP A 142 -0.02 -0.59 -14.09
CA ASP A 142 1.04 -1.59 -14.21
C ASP A 142 1.22 -2.46 -12.93
N GLY A 143 0.40 -2.21 -11.91
CA GLY A 143 0.46 -2.89 -10.62
C GLY A 143 1.45 -2.29 -9.63
N THR A 144 2.11 -1.19 -9.96
CA THR A 144 2.89 -0.39 -9.00
C THR A 144 1.99 0.56 -8.21
N PHE A 145 2.56 1.32 -7.28
CA PHE A 145 1.86 2.26 -6.42
C PHE A 145 2.42 3.69 -6.54
N HIS A 146 1.60 4.65 -6.14
CA HIS A 146 1.96 6.05 -5.98
C HIS A 146 1.50 6.57 -4.62
N TYR A 147 2.33 7.39 -3.99
CA TYR A 147 2.06 8.08 -2.74
C TYR A 147 2.73 9.46 -2.74
N TRP A 148 2.27 10.36 -1.88
CA TRP A 148 2.93 11.65 -1.70
C TRP A 148 2.66 12.23 -0.31
N LEU A 149 3.62 13.04 0.14
CA LEU A 149 3.59 13.82 1.36
C LEU A 149 3.81 15.28 1.01
N SER A 150 3.20 16.20 1.75
CA SER A 150 3.51 17.63 1.66
C SER A 150 3.63 18.27 3.02
N ILE A 151 4.50 19.26 3.11
CA ILE A 151 4.71 20.09 4.28
C ILE A 151 4.81 21.55 3.86
N ARG A 152 4.39 22.45 4.74
CA ARG A 152 4.55 23.89 4.56
C ARG A 152 5.49 24.42 5.65
N ILE A 153 6.56 25.12 5.26
CA ILE A 153 7.60 25.57 6.21
C ILE A 153 8.04 27.00 5.92
N ASP A 154 8.69 27.63 6.91
CA ASP A 154 9.47 28.85 6.69
C ASP A 154 10.74 28.47 5.89
N PRO A 155 11.05 29.15 4.77
CA PRO A 155 12.28 28.90 3.99
C PRO A 155 13.58 28.88 4.82
N LYS A 156 13.63 29.60 5.96
CA LYS A 156 14.78 29.61 6.88
C LYS A 156 15.01 28.27 7.57
N GLU A 157 13.98 27.45 7.70
CA GLU A 157 14.06 26.13 8.32
C GLU A 157 14.34 25.01 7.32
N ARG A 158 14.50 25.31 6.02
CA ARG A 158 14.64 24.31 4.94
C ARG A 158 15.66 23.21 5.24
N GLY A 159 16.82 23.58 5.78
CA GLY A 159 17.91 22.64 6.10
C GLY A 159 17.61 21.65 7.23
N ARG A 160 16.54 21.88 8.01
CA ARG A 160 16.13 21.01 9.12
C ARG A 160 15.24 19.86 8.65
N TYR A 161 14.58 20.00 7.51
CA TYR A 161 13.59 19.05 7.03
C TYR A 161 14.13 18.13 5.94
N ARG A 162 13.74 16.86 5.99
CA ARG A 162 14.02 15.86 4.95
C ARG A 162 12.80 15.01 4.67
N CYS A 163 12.65 14.56 3.42
CA CYS A 163 11.72 13.50 3.09
C CYS A 163 12.42 12.15 3.29
N HIS A 164 11.96 11.39 4.28
CA HIS A 164 12.48 10.09 4.65
C HIS A 164 11.60 8.98 4.06
N VAL A 165 12.21 8.00 3.41
CA VAL A 165 11.51 6.91 2.72
C VAL A 165 12.20 5.57 2.98
N GLU A 166 11.46 4.63 3.56
CA GLU A 166 11.82 3.22 3.66
C GLU A 166 10.86 2.39 2.80
N HIS A 167 11.43 1.44 2.06
CA HIS A 167 10.68 0.55 1.17
C HIS A 167 11.51 -0.70 0.90
N ASP A 168 10.87 -1.87 0.81
CA ASP A 168 11.54 -3.16 0.58
C ASP A 168 12.35 -3.21 -0.74
N GLY A 169 12.04 -2.34 -1.70
CA GLY A 169 12.80 -2.21 -2.94
C GLY A 169 14.10 -1.38 -2.82
N LEU A 170 14.31 -0.69 -1.69
CA LEU A 170 15.50 0.12 -1.44
C LEU A 170 16.55 -0.69 -0.63
N LEU A 171 17.82 -0.53 -0.99
CA LEU A 171 18.92 -1.13 -0.23
C LEU A 171 19.14 -0.44 1.12
N GLU A 172 18.94 0.88 1.14
CA GLU A 172 19.04 1.73 2.32
C GLU A 172 17.92 2.78 2.27
N PRO A 173 17.45 3.28 3.43
CA PRO A 173 16.49 4.38 3.49
C PRO A 173 16.97 5.60 2.69
N LEU A 174 16.04 6.32 2.07
CA LEU A 174 16.33 7.58 1.38
C LEU A 174 15.98 8.77 2.27
N ASP A 175 16.94 9.70 2.40
CA ASP A 175 16.80 10.95 3.17
C ASP A 175 17.03 12.17 2.27
N LEU A 176 15.97 12.64 1.62
CA LEU A 176 16.04 13.69 0.60
C LEU A 176 15.95 15.07 1.25
N ALA A 177 16.98 15.89 1.04
CA ALA A 177 16.99 17.29 1.44
C ALA A 177 16.05 18.12 0.55
N LEU A 178 15.54 19.21 1.11
CA LEU A 178 14.76 20.20 0.39
C LEU A 178 15.68 21.13 -0.41
N GLU A 179 15.52 21.17 -1.73
CA GLU A 179 16.24 22.10 -2.60
C GLU A 179 15.53 23.46 -2.69
N GLU A 180 16.32 24.49 -3.00
CA GLU A 180 15.80 25.83 -3.30
C GLU A 180 14.82 25.76 -4.49
N PRO A 181 13.68 26.49 -4.43
CA PRO A 181 12.76 26.56 -5.56
C PRO A 181 13.50 27.14 -6.77
N THR A 182 13.73 26.32 -7.80
CA THR A 182 14.30 26.80 -9.05
C THR A 182 13.28 27.72 -9.72
N ASN A 183 13.50 29.04 -9.64
CA ASN A 183 12.80 30.03 -10.44
C ASN A 183 13.31 29.97 -11.89
N SER A 184 13.10 28.86 -12.59
CA SER A 184 13.44 28.76 -14.01
C SER A 184 12.62 27.72 -14.74
N LYS A 185 11.91 28.18 -15.76
CA LYS A 185 11.59 27.40 -16.96
C LYS A 185 12.89 26.77 -17.49
N SER A 186 13.18 25.52 -17.14
CA SER A 186 14.32 24.79 -17.70
C SER A 186 14.10 23.29 -17.52
N ASN A 187 13.66 22.64 -18.60
CA ASN A 187 13.73 21.19 -18.75
C ASN A 187 15.19 20.77 -18.75
N LEU A 188 15.65 20.11 -17.68
CA LEU A 188 16.77 19.18 -17.77
C LEU A 188 16.61 18.13 -16.66
N GLY A 189 16.00 16.99 -17.03
CA GLY A 189 15.93 15.83 -16.15
C GLY A 189 17.34 15.28 -15.95
N LEU A 190 17.85 15.36 -14.73
CA LEU A 190 19.07 14.69 -14.32
C LEU A 190 18.78 13.19 -14.20
N ILE A 191 19.02 12.44 -15.27
CA ILE A 191 19.07 10.97 -15.21
C ILE A 191 20.45 10.61 -14.67
N ILE A 192 20.55 10.31 -13.37
CA ILE A 192 21.75 9.69 -12.81
C ILE A 192 21.69 8.22 -13.20
N GLY A 193 22.30 7.89 -14.34
CA GLY A 193 22.56 6.51 -14.75
C GLY A 193 23.89 6.05 -14.18
N CYS A 194 23.86 5.16 -13.18
CA CYS A 194 25.05 4.45 -12.71
C CYS A 194 25.51 3.46 -13.79
N VAL A 195 26.49 3.84 -14.61
CA VAL A 195 27.22 2.89 -15.46
C VAL A 195 28.32 2.25 -14.60
N VAL A 196 28.08 1.02 -14.15
CA VAL A 196 29.14 0.18 -13.58
C VAL A 196 29.88 -0.47 -14.75
N ALA A 197 31.07 0.03 -15.06
CA ALA A 197 31.99 -0.63 -15.98
C ALA A 197 32.67 -1.79 -15.24
N ALA A 198 32.22 -3.01 -15.47
CA ALA A 198 32.96 -4.21 -15.11
C ALA A 198 34.06 -4.47 -16.17
N LEU A 199 35.29 -4.06 -15.86
CA LEU A 199 36.48 -4.56 -16.53
C LEU A 199 36.81 -5.94 -15.96
N VAL A 200 36.63 -6.98 -16.77
CA VAL A 200 37.23 -8.30 -16.52
C VAL A 200 38.36 -8.48 -17.53
N LEU A 201 39.50 -8.89 -16.98
CA LEU A 201 40.81 -9.17 -17.57
C LEU A 201 40.78 -9.94 -18.90
#